data_AF-A0A0R1YHG9-F1
#
_entry.id   AF-A0A0R1YHG9-F1
#
_cell.length_a   1.000
_cell.length_b   1.000
_cell.length_c   1.000
_cell.angle_alpha   90.00
_cell.angle_beta   90.00
_cell.angle_gamma   90.00
#
_symmetry.space_group_name_H-M   'P 1'
#
loop_
_entity.id
_entity.type
_entity.pdbx_description
1 polymer ?
#
loop_
_entity_poly.entity_id
_entity_poly.type
_entity_poly.pdbx_seq_one_letter_code
_entity_poly.pdbx_strand_id
1 'polypeptide(L)'
;MIISIIVILLLIFSATAGYRLGFTKRIVSLIGFFFTVVAASMFNTDFGTWIMVNIMQKPLVEATEIDKMLYHFIAFLLIMLLGKIVVRFITRLVPTSAKKRGLISWIDGVAGAVVSFIITYFVSYLVLSMLNALQIDWFIQQTVDSQFLRFMLYETPGLSQNIFNSIFGIDASGLQLSLL
;
A
#
# COMPACT_ATOMS: atom_id res chain seq x y z
N MET A 1 19.99 -0.93 -5.66
CA MET A 1 19.98 -1.90 -4.53
C MET A 1 19.48 -1.36 -3.17
N ILE A 2 19.41 -0.04 -2.91
CA ILE A 2 19.08 0.45 -1.55
C ILE A 2 17.59 0.28 -1.21
N ILE A 3 16.71 0.51 -2.20
CA ILE A 3 15.26 0.38 -2.04
C ILE A 3 14.88 -1.06 -1.68
N SER A 4 15.49 -2.06 -2.33
CA SER A 4 15.24 -3.46 -2.02
C SER A 4 15.58 -3.81 -0.58
N ILE A 5 16.70 -3.30 -0.07
CA ILE A 5 17.11 -3.52 1.33
C ILE A 5 16.09 -2.90 2.28
N ILE A 6 15.64 -1.68 2.00
CA ILE A 6 14.61 -0.99 2.81
C ILE A 6 13.32 -1.81 2.85
N VAL A 7 12.83 -2.27 1.69
CA VAL A 7 11.58 -3.05 1.62
C VAL A 7 11.72 -4.39 2.34
N ILE A 8 12.85 -5.09 2.19
CA ILE A 8 13.11 -6.36 2.88
C ILE A 8 13.15 -6.14 4.40
N LEU A 9 13.84 -5.10 4.89
CA LEU A 9 13.87 -4.77 6.32
C LEU A 9 12.48 -4.44 6.86
N LEU A 10 11.68 -3.69 6.08
CA LEU A 10 10.31 -3.34 6.45
C LEU A 10 9.43 -4.60 6.55
N LEU A 11 9.56 -5.55 5.61
CA LEU A 11 8.88 -6.84 5.65
C LEU A 11 9.28 -7.65 6.89
N ILE A 12 10.58 -7.79 7.17
CA ILE A 12 11.09 -8.53 8.35
C ILE A 12 10.60 -7.88 9.65
N PHE A 13 10.69 -6.56 9.76
CA PHE A 13 10.22 -5.82 10.94
C PHE A 13 8.72 -6.01 11.14
N SER A 14 7.93 -5.97 10.07
CA SER A 14 6.49 -6.17 10.17
C SER A 14 6.12 -7.61 10.53
N ALA A 15 6.83 -8.60 9.99
CA ALA A 15 6.62 -10.02 10.29
C ALA A 15 6.93 -10.32 11.76
N THR A 16 8.06 -9.82 12.28
CA THR A 16 8.43 -9.99 13.70
C THR A 16 7.46 -9.26 14.64
N ALA A 17 6.97 -8.07 14.26
CA ALA A 17 5.90 -7.40 14.99
C ALA A 17 4.59 -8.21 14.96
N GLY A 18 4.25 -8.82 13.82
CA GLY A 18 3.11 -9.72 13.66
C GLY A 18 3.18 -10.96 14.55
N TYR A 19 4.37 -11.55 14.63
CA TYR A 19 4.63 -12.71 15.48
C TYR A 19 4.33 -12.44 16.96
N ARG A 20 4.68 -11.24 17.46
CA ARG A 20 4.45 -10.86 18.87
C ARG A 20 3.00 -10.52 19.20
N LEU A 21 2.22 -10.06 18.22
CA LEU A 21 0.83 -9.62 18.42
C LEU A 21 -0.18 -10.78 18.45
N GLY A 22 0.19 -11.93 17.88
CA GLY A 22 -0.65 -13.12 17.76
C GLY A 22 -1.63 -13.06 16.58
N PHE A 23 -2.15 -14.22 16.17
CA PHE A 23 -2.98 -14.37 14.97
C PHE A 23 -4.33 -13.66 15.09
N THR A 24 -4.99 -13.79 16.23
CA THR A 24 -6.36 -13.27 16.46
C THR A 24 -6.45 -11.77 16.16
N LYS A 25 -5.55 -10.97 16.74
CA LYS A 25 -5.50 -9.53 16.52
C LYS A 25 -5.10 -9.19 15.09
N ARG A 26 -4.25 -10.01 14.48
CA ARG A 26 -3.76 -9.76 13.13
C ARG A 26 -4.81 -10.06 12.06
N ILE A 27 -5.66 -11.06 12.23
CA ILE A 27 -6.83 -11.29 11.36
C ILE A 27 -7.78 -10.10 11.40
N VAL A 28 -8.11 -9.58 12.59
CA VAL A 28 -9.00 -8.41 12.69
C VAL A 28 -8.38 -7.21 12.01
N SER A 29 -7.07 -7.02 12.18
CA SER A 29 -6.32 -6.00 11.46
C SER A 29 -6.32 -6.21 9.94
N LEU A 30 -6.32 -7.46 9.45
CA LEU A 30 -6.38 -7.77 8.01
C LEU A 30 -7.73 -7.44 7.41
N ILE A 31 -8.81 -7.81 8.10
CA ILE A 31 -10.17 -7.50 7.68
C ILE A 31 -10.37 -5.98 7.65
N GLY A 32 -9.97 -5.30 8.73
CA GLY A 32 -10.02 -3.83 8.79
C GLY A 32 -9.15 -3.16 7.73
N PHE A 33 -7.99 -3.74 7.42
CA PHE A 33 -7.12 -3.28 6.35
C PHE A 33 -7.83 -3.39 4.99
N PHE A 34 -8.50 -4.51 4.71
CA PHE A 34 -9.26 -4.69 3.47
C PHE A 34 -10.35 -3.62 3.32
N PHE A 35 -11.16 -3.39 4.36
CA PHE A 35 -12.16 -2.30 4.34
C PHE A 35 -11.54 -0.91 4.15
N THR A 36 -10.36 -0.68 4.75
CA THR A 36 -9.62 0.57 4.58
C THR A 36 -9.17 0.76 3.13
N VAL A 37 -8.67 -0.29 2.47
CA VAL A 37 -8.27 -0.25 1.06
C VAL A 37 -9.47 0.04 0.15
N VAL A 38 -10.61 -0.61 0.40
CA VAL A 38 -11.85 -0.35 -0.36
C VAL A 38 -12.29 1.11 -0.19
N ALA A 39 -12.35 1.61 1.05
CA ALA A 39 -12.71 3.00 1.32
C ALA A 39 -11.71 3.97 0.67
N ALA A 40 -10.41 3.72 0.78
CA ALA A 40 -9.38 4.53 0.12
C ALA A 40 -9.53 4.50 -1.40
N SER A 41 -9.85 3.36 -2.00
CA SER A 41 -10.10 3.25 -3.44
C SER A 41 -11.33 4.03 -3.89
N MET A 42 -12.36 4.16 -3.06
CA MET A 42 -13.57 4.90 -3.43
C MET A 42 -13.41 6.41 -3.27
N PHE A 43 -12.74 6.86 -2.21
CA PHE A 43 -12.66 8.29 -1.87
C PHE A 43 -11.39 8.99 -2.39
N ASN A 44 -10.43 8.27 -3.01
CA ASN A 44 -9.17 8.88 -3.43
C ASN A 44 -9.35 9.98 -4.49
N THR A 45 -10.28 9.82 -5.43
CA THR A 45 -10.50 10.76 -6.53
C THR A 45 -11.04 12.09 -6.00
N ASP A 46 -12.11 12.03 -5.21
CA ASP A 46 -12.75 13.22 -4.64
C ASP A 46 -11.82 13.94 -3.67
N PHE A 47 -11.17 13.18 -2.77
CA PHE A 47 -10.28 13.78 -1.78
C PHE A 47 -8.98 14.30 -2.41
N GLY A 48 -8.44 13.62 -3.42
CA GLY A 48 -7.25 14.07 -4.13
C GLY A 48 -7.50 15.32 -4.95
N THR A 49 -8.65 15.38 -5.64
CA THR A 49 -9.10 16.59 -6.33
C THR A 49 -9.28 17.75 -5.33
N TRP A 50 -9.89 17.49 -4.18
CA TRP A 50 -10.06 18.49 -3.14
C TRP A 50 -8.73 19.02 -2.60
N ILE A 51 -7.75 18.14 -2.35
CA ILE A 51 -6.39 18.52 -1.92
C ILE A 51 -5.73 19.42 -2.99
N MET A 52 -5.79 19.01 -4.26
CA MET A 52 -5.13 19.74 -5.34
C MET A 52 -5.66 21.17 -5.47
N VAL A 53 -6.98 21.33 -5.44
CA VAL A 53 -7.63 22.65 -5.62
C VAL A 53 -7.49 23.52 -4.38
N ASN A 54 -7.76 22.98 -3.18
CA ASN A 54 -7.89 23.80 -1.97
C ASN A 54 -6.58 24.00 -1.22
N ILE A 55 -5.68 23.00 -1.25
CA ILE A 55 -4.41 23.08 -0.52
C ILE A 55 -3.30 23.61 -1.42
N MET A 56 -3.21 23.08 -2.64
CA MET A 56 -2.10 23.40 -3.55
C MET A 56 -2.43 24.53 -4.52
N GLN A 57 -3.68 25.03 -4.50
CA GLN A 57 -4.17 26.12 -5.35
C GLN A 57 -3.92 25.87 -6.85
N LYS A 58 -3.84 24.60 -7.27
CA LYS A 58 -3.71 24.22 -8.68
C LYS A 58 -5.10 24.09 -9.31
N PRO A 59 -5.47 24.94 -10.28
CA PRO A 59 -6.75 24.82 -10.97
C PRO A 59 -6.84 23.51 -11.75
N LEU A 60 -8.03 22.90 -11.81
CA LEU A 60 -8.26 21.64 -12.54
C LEU A 60 -7.91 21.73 -14.04
N VAL A 61 -8.04 22.93 -14.61
CA VAL A 61 -7.79 23.21 -16.04
C VAL A 61 -6.30 23.18 -16.37
N GLU A 62 -5.43 23.47 -15.39
CA GLU A 62 -3.97 23.53 -15.56
C GLU A 62 -3.26 22.26 -15.06
N ALA A 63 -3.99 21.38 -14.35
CA ALA A 63 -3.44 20.17 -13.78
C ALA A 63 -3.17 19.12 -14.86
N THR A 64 -1.92 18.66 -14.93
CA THR A 64 -1.53 17.54 -15.80
C THR A 64 -2.13 16.22 -15.29
N GLU A 65 -2.22 15.21 -16.14
CA GLU A 65 -2.67 13.87 -15.72
C GLU A 65 -1.75 13.27 -14.65
N ILE A 66 -0.44 13.58 -14.72
CA ILE A 66 0.54 13.18 -13.70
C ILE A 66 0.24 13.87 -12.36
N ASP A 67 -0.12 15.16 -12.37
CA ASP A 67 -0.53 15.87 -11.15
C ASP A 67 -1.75 15.20 -10.52
N LYS A 68 -2.79 14.92 -11.31
CA LYS A 68 -4.01 14.24 -10.82
C LYS A 68 -3.68 12.89 -10.20
N MET A 69 -2.84 12.09 -10.87
CA MET A 69 -2.38 10.78 -10.37
C MET A 69 -1.67 10.91 -9.02
N LEU A 70 -0.77 11.88 -8.90
CA LEU A 70 -0.03 12.12 -7.69
C LEU A 70 -0.97 12.51 -6.53
N TYR A 71 -1.92 13.40 -6.76
CA TYR A 71 -2.85 13.85 -5.71
C TYR A 71 -3.87 12.79 -5.32
N HIS A 72 -4.40 12.01 -6.27
CA HIS A 72 -5.25 10.85 -5.96
C HIS A 72 -4.47 9.81 -5.14
N PHE A 73 -3.20 9.59 -5.47
CA PHE A 73 -2.37 8.69 -4.68
C PHE A 73 -2.09 9.20 -3.26
N ILE A 74 -1.77 10.50 -3.13
CA ILE A 74 -1.58 11.13 -1.82
C ILE A 74 -2.86 10.99 -0.98
N ALA A 75 -4.02 11.26 -1.57
CA ALA A 75 -5.31 11.06 -0.92
C ALA A 75 -5.53 9.61 -0.50
N PHE A 76 -5.25 8.65 -1.38
CA PHE A 76 -5.31 7.22 -1.06
C PHE A 76 -4.44 6.87 0.15
N LEU A 77 -3.20 7.35 0.19
CA LEU A 77 -2.29 7.12 1.32
C LEU A 77 -2.78 7.78 2.62
N LEU A 78 -3.34 8.99 2.55
CA LEU A 78 -3.89 9.68 3.71
C LEU A 78 -5.10 8.94 4.28
N ILE A 79 -6.02 8.49 3.43
CA ILE A 79 -7.19 7.69 3.84
C ILE A 79 -6.72 6.35 4.44
N MET A 80 -5.71 5.71 3.83
CA MET A 80 -5.10 4.49 4.36
C MET A 80 -4.47 4.71 5.75
N LEU A 81 -3.82 5.84 5.98
CA LEU A 81 -3.25 6.20 7.29
C LEU A 81 -4.36 6.42 8.33
N LEU A 82 -5.43 7.12 7.98
CA LEU A 82 -6.59 7.31 8.85
C LEU A 82 -7.29 5.97 9.17
N GLY A 83 -7.54 5.15 8.16
CA GLY A 83 -8.12 3.83 8.36
C GLY A 83 -7.22 2.92 9.20
N LYS A 84 -5.89 2.98 9.04
CA LYS A 84 -4.95 2.27 9.93
C LYS A 84 -5.09 2.68 11.39
N ILE A 85 -5.35 3.96 11.67
CA ILE A 85 -5.61 4.45 13.04
C ILE A 85 -6.90 3.80 13.56
N VAL A 86 -7.99 3.85 12.78
CA VAL A 86 -9.29 3.24 13.13
C VAL A 86 -9.16 1.73 13.38
N VAL A 87 -8.51 1.00 12.47
CA VAL A 87 -8.27 -0.44 12.60
C VAL A 87 -7.45 -0.76 13.83
N ARG A 88 -6.44 0.06 14.16
CA ARG A 88 -5.64 -0.10 15.38
C ARG A 88 -6.50 0.09 16.63
N PHE A 89 -7.41 1.06 16.63
CA PHE A 89 -8.36 1.24 17.73
C PHE A 89 -9.27 0.01 17.89
N ILE A 90 -9.87 -0.48 16.81
CA ILE A 90 -10.72 -1.69 16.83
C ILE A 90 -9.93 -2.90 17.34
N THR A 91 -8.71 -3.09 16.84
CA THR A 91 -7.85 -4.22 17.21
C THR A 91 -7.44 -4.19 18.70
N ARG A 92 -7.39 -3.00 19.33
CA ARG A 92 -7.13 -2.87 20.77
C ARG A 92 -8.31 -3.35 21.62
N LEU A 93 -9.54 -3.25 21.12
CA LEU A 93 -10.74 -3.73 21.79
C LEU A 93 -10.82 -5.26 21.79
N VAL A 94 -10.13 -5.92 20.85
CA VAL A 94 -10.08 -7.38 20.78
C VAL A 94 -9.25 -7.92 21.95
N PRO A 95 -9.83 -8.79 22.81
CA PRO A 95 -9.11 -9.36 23.93
C PRO A 95 -7.92 -10.17 23.42
N THR A 96 -6.75 -9.94 24.01
CA THR A 96 -5.59 -10.81 23.78
C THR A 96 -5.95 -12.18 24.31
N SER A 97 -5.89 -13.24 23.49
CA SER A 97 -6.09 -14.60 23.96
C SER A 97 -4.99 -14.95 24.97
N ALA A 98 -5.28 -14.74 26.25
CA ALA A 98 -4.36 -14.98 27.34
C ALA A 98 -4.21 -16.49 27.55
N LYS A 99 -2.95 -16.97 27.50
CA LYS A 99 -2.49 -18.33 27.77
C LYS A 99 -2.71 -19.38 26.66
N LYS A 100 -2.13 -19.15 25.49
CA LYS A 100 -1.71 -20.26 24.60
C LYS A 100 -0.31 -20.73 25.04
N ARG A 101 -0.11 -22.02 25.27
CA ARG A 101 1.20 -22.61 25.63
C ARG A 101 1.61 -23.65 24.58
N GLY A 102 2.93 -23.81 24.37
CA GLY A 102 3.49 -24.83 23.50
C GLY A 102 3.31 -24.55 22.00
N LEU A 103 3.08 -25.59 21.21
CA LEU A 103 2.97 -25.52 19.74
C LEU A 103 1.87 -24.55 19.26
N ILE A 104 0.78 -24.40 20.02
CA ILE A 104 -0.35 -23.53 19.65
C ILE A 104 0.05 -22.05 19.66
N SER A 105 0.90 -21.62 20.59
CA SER A 105 1.40 -20.23 20.60
C SER A 105 2.40 -19.97 19.47
N TRP A 106 3.15 -21.00 19.05
CA TRP A 106 4.06 -20.87 17.91
C TRP A 106 3.28 -20.72 16.59
N ILE A 107 2.27 -21.56 16.36
CA ILE A 107 1.39 -21.46 15.18
C ILE A 107 0.66 -20.11 15.16
N ASP A 108 0.17 -19.63 16.30
CA ASP A 108 -0.48 -18.33 16.43
C ASP A 108 0.46 -17.17 16.06
N GLY A 109 1.72 -17.23 16.52
CA GLY A 109 2.74 -16.26 16.16
C GLY A 109 3.08 -16.32 14.68
N VAL A 110 3.31 -17.50 14.11
CA VAL A 110 3.64 -17.67 12.68
C VAL A 110 2.51 -17.14 11.81
N ALA A 111 1.26 -17.49 12.12
CA ALA A 111 0.11 -16.99 11.36
C ALA A 111 -0.02 -15.46 11.48
N GLY A 112 0.24 -14.88 12.66
CA GLY A 112 0.35 -13.43 12.84
C GLY A 112 1.47 -12.80 12.00
N ALA A 113 2.64 -13.45 11.90
CA ALA A 113 3.75 -13.00 11.07
C ALA A 113 3.41 -13.01 9.58
N VAL A 114 2.77 -14.09 9.10
CA VAL A 114 2.32 -14.23 7.70
C VAL A 114 1.31 -13.16 7.35
N VAL A 115 0.28 -12.94 8.17
CA VAL A 115 -0.69 -11.88 7.91
C VAL A 115 -0.04 -10.50 7.95
N SER A 116 0.92 -10.29 8.85
CA SER A 116 1.74 -9.07 8.84
C SER A 116 2.50 -8.86 7.55
N PHE A 117 3.17 -9.91 7.10
CA PHE A 117 3.93 -9.93 5.87
C PHE A 117 3.03 -9.59 4.67
N ILE A 118 1.85 -10.21 4.56
CA ILE A 118 0.89 -9.97 3.47
C ILE A 118 0.45 -8.50 3.42
N ILE A 119 0.01 -7.95 4.55
CA ILE A 119 -0.44 -6.54 4.62
C ILE A 119 0.70 -5.60 4.21
N THR A 120 1.88 -5.81 4.78
CA THR A 120 3.04 -4.95 4.50
C THR A 120 3.51 -5.08 3.07
N TYR A 121 3.58 -6.30 2.54
CA TYR A 121 3.93 -6.57 1.14
C TYR A 121 2.97 -5.84 0.20
N PHE A 122 1.67 -5.93 0.45
CA PHE A 122 0.68 -5.24 -0.36
C PHE A 122 0.82 -3.71 -0.28
N VAL A 123 0.99 -3.13 0.91
CA VAL A 123 1.21 -1.68 1.05
C VAL A 123 2.50 -1.22 0.36
N SER A 124 3.59 -1.96 0.54
CA SER A 124 4.85 -1.68 -0.14
C SER A 124 4.69 -1.77 -1.65
N TYR A 125 3.93 -2.74 -2.16
CA TYR A 125 3.64 -2.88 -3.58
C TYR A 125 2.91 -1.66 -4.12
N LEU A 126 1.85 -1.19 -3.45
CA LEU A 126 1.14 0.02 -3.85
C LEU A 126 2.05 1.24 -3.93
N VAL A 127 2.92 1.43 -2.93
CA VAL A 127 3.86 2.56 -2.90
C VAL A 127 4.89 2.47 -4.02
N LEU A 128 5.50 1.30 -4.21
CA LEU A 128 6.48 1.10 -5.27
C LEU A 128 5.85 1.23 -6.65
N SER A 129 4.65 0.70 -6.86
CA SER A 129 3.94 0.79 -8.14
C SER A 129 3.65 2.23 -8.51
N MET A 130 3.27 3.06 -7.54
CA MET A 130 3.06 4.48 -7.81
C MET A 130 4.35 5.23 -8.10
N LEU A 131 5.43 4.96 -7.37
CA LEU A 131 6.76 5.52 -7.67
C LEU A 131 7.23 5.13 -9.08
N ASN A 132 6.96 3.89 -9.50
CA ASN A 132 7.23 3.44 -10.86
C ASN A 132 6.41 4.20 -11.90
N ALA A 133 5.12 4.44 -11.63
CA ALA A 133 4.22 5.14 -12.53
C ALA A 133 4.57 6.63 -12.71
N LEU A 134 5.25 7.25 -11.74
CA LEU A 134 5.79 8.62 -11.86
C LEU A 134 7.04 8.72 -12.75
N GLN A 135 7.51 7.60 -13.32
CA GLN A 135 8.65 7.51 -14.22
C GLN A 135 9.93 8.18 -13.70
N ILE A 136 10.21 8.02 -12.40
CA ILE A 136 11.36 8.65 -11.77
C ILE A 136 12.64 7.87 -12.13
N ASP A 137 13.56 8.47 -12.87
CA ASP A 137 14.78 7.81 -13.41
C ASP A 137 15.57 7.04 -12.36
N TRP A 138 15.87 7.68 -11.21
CA TRP A 138 16.65 7.04 -10.15
C TRP A 138 15.91 5.84 -9.52
N PHE A 139 14.58 5.84 -9.51
CA PHE A 139 13.77 4.75 -8.99
C PHE A 139 13.70 3.58 -9.99
N ILE A 140 13.55 3.89 -11.27
CA ILE A 140 13.54 2.90 -12.36
C ILE A 140 14.88 2.13 -12.36
N GLN A 141 16.00 2.84 -12.28
CA GLN A 141 17.33 2.20 -12.21
C GLN A 141 17.43 1.22 -11.02
N GLN A 142 16.96 1.63 -9.83
CA GLN A 142 16.97 0.77 -8.65
C GLN A 142 16.10 -0.49 -8.81
N THR A 143 15.02 -0.39 -9.60
CA THR A 143 14.13 -1.51 -9.91
C THR A 143 14.79 -2.48 -10.87
N VAL A 144 15.39 -2.00 -11.96
CA VAL A 144 16.10 -2.83 -12.95
C VAL A 144 17.23 -3.62 -12.29
N ASP A 145 18.01 -2.96 -11.42
CA ASP A 145 19.16 -3.55 -10.72
C ASP A 145 18.77 -4.60 -9.66
N SER A 146 17.49 -4.71 -9.28
CA SER A 146 17.03 -5.59 -8.21
C SER A 146 15.99 -6.60 -8.70
N GLN A 147 16.38 -7.87 -8.73
CA GLN A 147 15.45 -8.96 -9.05
C GLN A 147 14.22 -8.98 -8.12
N PHE A 148 14.41 -8.64 -6.84
CA PHE A 148 13.31 -8.62 -5.88
C PHE A 148 12.29 -7.51 -6.18
N LEU A 149 12.74 -6.28 -6.48
CA LEU A 149 11.83 -5.18 -6.81
C LEU A 149 11.12 -5.41 -8.14
N ARG A 150 11.83 -5.92 -9.14
CA ARG A 150 11.24 -6.34 -10.41
C ARG A 150 10.15 -7.39 -10.21
N PHE A 151 10.43 -8.43 -9.42
CA PHE A 151 9.43 -9.46 -9.11
C PHE A 151 8.22 -8.85 -8.41
N MET A 152 8.44 -8.00 -7.41
CA MET A 152 7.36 -7.35 -6.68
C MET A 152 6.49 -6.46 -7.57
N LEU A 153 7.08 -5.73 -8.52
CA LEU A 153 6.35 -4.80 -9.37
C LEU A 153 5.67 -5.44 -10.59
N TYR A 154 6.38 -6.33 -11.29
CA TYR A 154 5.95 -6.83 -12.59
C TYR A 154 5.33 -8.24 -12.53
N GLU A 155 5.75 -9.07 -11.58
CA GLU A 155 5.29 -10.47 -11.46
C GLU A 155 4.18 -10.63 -10.42
N THR A 156 3.90 -9.61 -9.61
CA THR A 156 2.81 -9.65 -8.62
C THR A 156 1.48 -9.32 -9.32
N PRO A 157 0.55 -10.29 -9.42
CA PRO A 157 -0.77 -10.02 -9.97
C PRO A 157 -1.56 -9.14 -8.97
N GLY A 158 -1.96 -7.95 -9.39
CA GLY A 158 -2.75 -7.06 -8.53
C GLY A 158 -2.97 -5.65 -9.06
N LEU A 159 -2.06 -5.11 -9.86
CA LEU A 159 -2.22 -3.85 -10.59
C LEU A 159 -1.76 -4.01 -12.04
N SER A 160 -2.54 -4.74 -12.86
CA SER A 160 -2.45 -4.49 -14.30
C SER A 160 -2.85 -3.04 -14.57
N GLN A 161 -2.40 -2.45 -15.69
CA GLN A 161 -2.84 -1.10 -16.12
C GLN A 161 -4.35 -0.91 -16.00
N ASN A 162 -5.13 -1.97 -16.24
CA ASN A 162 -6.58 -1.96 -16.12
C ASN A 162 -7.09 -1.73 -14.68
N ILE A 163 -6.46 -2.33 -13.66
CA ILE A 163 -6.85 -2.15 -12.25
C ILE A 163 -6.41 -0.77 -11.75
N PHE A 164 -5.23 -0.31 -12.18
CA PHE A 164 -4.74 1.02 -11.86
C PHE A 164 -5.68 2.12 -12.38
N ASN A 165 -6.08 2.05 -13.66
CA ASN A 165 -7.03 2.99 -14.25
C ASN A 165 -8.39 2.94 -13.53
N SER A 166 -8.85 1.75 -13.15
CA SER A 166 -10.13 1.59 -12.44
C SER A 166 -10.11 2.16 -11.01
N ILE A 167 -8.96 2.10 -10.32
CA ILE A 167 -8.83 2.55 -8.93
C ILE A 167 -8.55 4.05 -8.84
N PHE A 168 -7.73 4.59 -9.76
CA PHE A 168 -7.26 5.98 -9.72
C PHE A 168 -7.97 6.89 -10.72
N GLY A 169 -8.84 6.34 -11.57
CA GLY A 169 -9.67 7.10 -12.51
C GLY A 169 -8.88 7.80 -13.63
N ILE A 170 -7.73 7.25 -14.01
CA ILE A 170 -6.79 7.87 -14.96
C ILE A 170 -6.53 6.87 -16.08
N ASP A 171 -6.73 7.31 -17.33
CA ASP A 171 -6.40 6.53 -18.52
C ASP A 171 -4.87 6.48 -18.68
N ALA A 172 -4.24 5.37 -18.27
CA ALA A 172 -2.82 5.11 -18.52
C ALA A 172 -2.43 5.06 -20.02
N SER A 173 -3.38 5.18 -20.96
CA SER A 173 -3.11 5.36 -22.39
C SER A 173 -2.44 6.71 -22.69
N GLY A 174 -2.63 7.73 -21.85
CA GLY A 174 -1.90 9.00 -21.94
C GLY A 174 -0.40 8.90 -21.63
N LEU A 175 0.04 7.83 -20.96
CA LEU A 175 1.44 7.56 -20.61
C LEU A 175 2.23 6.89 -21.73
N GLN A 176 1.57 6.40 -22.79
CA GLN A 176 2.23 5.84 -23.97
C GLN A 176 2.57 6.91 -25.02
N LEU A 177 1.87 8.06 -25.02
CA LEU A 177 2.11 9.15 -25.97
C LEU A 177 3.32 10.03 -25.64
N SER A 178 3.95 9.85 -24.49
CA SER A 178 5.27 10.45 -24.18
C SER A 178 6.44 9.53 -24.47
N LEU A 179 6.18 8.35 -25.05
CA LEU A 179 7.16 7.32 -25.39
C LEU A 179 7.25 7.04 -26.90
N LEU A 180 6.68 7.93 -27.74
CA LEU A 180 6.94 8.00 -29.18
C LEU A 180 7.46 9.38 -29.56
#